data_AF-A0A1F6XVN7-F1
#
_entry.id   AF-A0A1F6XVN7-F1
#
_cell.length_a   1.000
_cell.length_b   1.000
_cell.length_c   1.000
_cell.angle_alpha   90.00
_cell.angle_beta   90.00
_cell.angle_gamma   90.00
#
_symmetry.space_group_name_H-M   'P 1'
#
loop_
_entity.id
_entity.type
_entity.pdbx_description
1 polymer ?
#
loop_
_entity_poly.entity_id
_entity_poly.type
_entity_poly.pdbx_seq_one_letter_code
_entity_poly.pdbx_strand_id
1 'polypeptide(L)'
;MVTCRLGLCRGEGDVIIAEGTFHGKIVAPKHNNHKGRDFELFVQLDGMDKVMLEYNPQEILEFSHRGRAMKNLLDILKKEKQRI
;
A
#
# COMPACT_ATOMS: atom_id res chain seq x y z
N MET A 1 8.72 -0.80 -8.78
CA MET A 1 7.86 0.22 -8.13
C MET A 1 6.42 -0.24 -8.23
N VAL A 2 5.64 -0.09 -7.16
CA VAL A 2 4.20 -0.43 -7.13
C VAL A 2 3.43 0.72 -6.49
N THR A 3 2.32 1.11 -7.10
CA THR A 3 1.53 2.29 -6.71
C THR A 3 0.06 1.93 -6.55
N CYS A 4 -0.57 2.42 -5.48
CA CYS A 4 -2.02 2.40 -5.26
C CYS A 4 -2.54 3.83 -5.28
N ARG A 5 -3.66 4.07 -5.94
CA ARG A 5 -4.42 5.33 -5.87
C ARG A 5 -5.81 5.05 -5.35
N LEU A 6 -6.25 5.85 -4.38
CA LEU A 6 -7.60 5.85 -3.84
C LEU A 6 -8.27 7.17 -4.23
N GLY A 7 -9.42 7.08 -4.90
CA GLY A 7 -10.27 8.22 -5.19
C GLY A 7 -11.49 8.24 -4.26
N LEU A 8 -11.76 9.38 -3.63
CA LEU A 8 -12.99 9.64 -2.90
C LEU A 8 -13.78 10.74 -3.62
N CYS A 9 -14.92 10.38 -4.20
CA CYS A 9 -15.84 11.30 -4.84
C CYS A 9 -16.87 11.82 -3.83
N ARG A 10 -17.00 13.14 -3.71
CA ARG A 10 -17.96 13.80 -2.80
C ARG A 10 -19.10 14.53 -3.52
N GLY A 11 -19.00 14.61 -4.84
CA GLY A 11 -19.92 15.34 -5.70
C GLY A 11 -19.28 15.56 -7.07
N GLU A 12 -20.02 16.18 -7.97
CA GLU A 12 -19.52 16.47 -9.31
C GLU A 12 -18.31 17.40 -9.24
N GLY A 13 -17.16 16.95 -9.77
CA GLY A 13 -15.90 17.70 -9.78
C GLY A 13 -15.11 17.69 -8.45
N ASP A 14 -15.67 17.18 -7.35
CA ASP A 14 -14.97 17.07 -6.06
C ASP A 14 -14.47 15.64 -5.83
N VAL A 15 -13.21 15.42 -6.23
CA VAL A 15 -12.52 14.13 -6.05
C VAL A 15 -11.21 14.35 -5.31
N ILE A 16 -11.08 13.69 -4.16
CA ILE A 16 -9.83 13.58 -3.43
C ILE A 16 -9.09 12.35 -3.93
N ILE A 17 -7.83 12.52 -4.32
CA ILE A 17 -6.95 11.42 -4.71
C ILE A 17 -5.83 11.29 -3.68
N ALA A 18 -5.70 10.10 -3.11
CA ALA A 18 -4.57 9.72 -2.28
C ALA A 18 -3.75 8.64 -2.98
N GLU A 19 -2.43 8.77 -2.96
CA GLU A 19 -1.50 7.81 -3.55
C GLU A 19 -0.61 7.19 -2.47
N GLY A 20 -0.31 5.91 -2.59
CA GLY A 20 0.73 5.24 -1.84
C GLY A 20 1.61 4.41 -2.76
N THR A 21 2.92 4.58 -2.63
CA THR A 21 3.91 3.93 -3.49
C THR A 21 4.99 3.27 -2.64
N PHE A 22 5.51 2.13 -3.11
CA PHE A 22 6.76 1.55 -2.60
C PHE A 22 7.72 1.16 -3.73
N HIS A 23 9.00 1.06 -3.35
CA HIS A 23 10.09 0.56 -4.17
C HIS A 23 10.61 -0.76 -3.60
N GLY A 24 11.15 -1.58 -4.48
CA GLY A 24 11.52 -2.95 -4.20
C GLY A 24 11.90 -3.69 -5.47
N LYS A 25 12.26 -4.95 -5.29
CA LYS A 25 12.73 -5.86 -6.33
C LYS A 25 11.93 -7.15 -6.35
N ILE A 26 11.94 -7.79 -7.51
CA ILE A 26 11.41 -9.15 -7.68
C ILE A 26 12.52 -10.14 -7.33
N VAL A 27 12.19 -11.13 -6.50
CA VAL A 27 13.09 -12.21 -6.10
C VAL A 27 12.46 -13.56 -6.37
N ALA A 28 13.29 -14.57 -6.65
CA ALA A 28 12.82 -15.93 -6.79
C ALA A 28 12.24 -16.44 -5.46
N PRO A 29 11.07 -17.10 -5.46
CA PRO A 29 10.44 -17.51 -4.23
C PRO A 29 11.10 -18.79 -3.70
N LYS A 30 11.20 -18.93 -2.38
CA LYS A 30 11.74 -20.14 -1.74
C LYS A 30 10.81 -21.35 -1.88
N HIS A 31 9.53 -21.10 -2.13
CA HIS A 31 8.46 -22.09 -2.27
C HIS A 31 7.31 -21.54 -3.12
N ASN A 32 6.40 -22.39 -3.60
CA ASN A 32 5.22 -21.95 -4.36
C ASN A 32 3.93 -21.78 -3.52
N ASN A 33 4.03 -21.72 -2.20
CA ASN A 33 2.86 -21.49 -1.33
C ASN A 33 2.52 -19.99 -1.26
N HIS A 34 1.70 -19.51 -2.19
CA HIS A 34 1.33 -18.09 -2.32
C HIS A 34 0.24 -17.63 -1.34
N LYS A 35 -0.52 -18.53 -0.69
CA LYS A 35 -1.63 -18.20 0.22
C LYS A 35 -2.64 -17.18 -0.36
N GLY A 36 -2.87 -17.22 -1.68
CA GLY A 36 -3.75 -16.27 -2.38
C GLY A 36 -3.17 -14.86 -2.56
N ARG A 37 -1.86 -14.68 -2.34
CA ARG A 37 -1.11 -13.43 -2.47
C ARG A 37 0.07 -13.64 -3.42
N ASP A 38 -0.24 -13.91 -4.67
CA ASP A 38 0.71 -14.31 -5.71
C ASP A 38 1.79 -13.27 -5.93
N PHE A 39 1.45 -11.99 -5.92
CA PHE A 39 2.43 -10.92 -6.12
C PHE A 39 3.40 -10.80 -4.93
N GLU A 40 2.88 -10.83 -3.71
CA GLU A 40 3.67 -10.69 -2.48
C GLU A 40 4.68 -11.82 -2.28
N LEU A 41 4.46 -12.97 -2.92
CA LEU A 41 5.40 -14.11 -2.90
C LEU A 41 6.76 -13.76 -3.50
N PHE A 42 6.81 -12.82 -4.45
CA PHE A 42 8.03 -12.50 -5.21
C PHE A 42 8.60 -11.13 -4.89
N VAL A 43 7.96 -10.33 -4.04
CA VAL A 43 8.28 -8.91 -3.90
C VAL A 43 9.00 -8.65 -2.58
N GLN A 44 10.22 -8.13 -2.66
CA GLN A 44 10.98 -7.65 -1.51
C GLN A 44 11.10 -6.13 -1.59
N LEU A 45 10.66 -5.42 -0.54
CA LEU A 45 10.77 -3.95 -0.47
C LEU A 45 12.23 -3.53 -0.21
N ASP A 46 12.58 -2.35 -0.69
CA ASP A 46 13.90 -1.77 -0.40
C ASP A 46 14.06 -1.55 1.11
N GLY A 47 15.20 -2.00 1.66
CA GLY A 47 15.49 -1.93 3.09
C GLY A 47 14.84 -3.02 3.94
N MET A 48 14.16 -4.00 3.34
CA MET A 48 13.60 -5.16 4.04
C MET A 48 14.38 -6.44 3.75
N ASP A 49 14.42 -7.35 4.72
CA ASP A 49 15.17 -8.61 4.61
C ASP A 49 14.38 -9.77 3.96
N LYS A 50 13.05 -9.64 3.90
CA LYS A 50 12.13 -10.72 3.51
C LYS A 50 11.16 -10.27 2.41
N VAL A 51 10.57 -11.24 1.69
CA VAL A 51 9.47 -10.93 0.76
C VAL A 51 8.21 -10.52 1.53
N MET A 52 7.34 -9.74 0.90
CA MET A 52 6.10 -9.25 1.50
C MET A 52 5.25 -10.37 2.09
N LEU A 53 5.23 -11.56 1.47
CA LEU A 53 4.43 -12.69 1.95
C LEU A 53 4.84 -13.21 3.33
N GLU A 54 6.11 -13.02 3.71
CA GLU A 54 6.66 -13.48 4.99
C GLU A 54 6.22 -12.62 6.18
N TYR A 55 5.71 -11.41 5.91
CA TYR A 55 5.15 -10.53 6.92
C TYR A 55 3.69 -10.88 7.20
N ASN A 56 3.27 -10.65 8.43
CA ASN A 56 1.87 -10.81 8.80
C ASN A 56 1.01 -9.70 8.16
N PRO A 57 -0.32 -9.91 8.05
CA PRO A 57 -1.19 -8.92 7.40
C PRO A 57 -1.14 -7.52 8.02
N GLN A 58 -0.96 -7.41 9.33
CA GLN A 58 -0.90 -6.13 10.04
C GLN A 58 0.38 -5.35 9.71
N GLU A 59 1.53 -6.02 9.70
CA GLU A 59 2.81 -5.41 9.30
C GLU A 59 2.73 -4.87 7.87
N ILE A 60 2.16 -5.65 6.95
CA ILE A 60 2.02 -5.24 5.54
C ILE A 60 1.20 -3.97 5.39
N LEU A 61 0.20 -3.72 6.24
CA LEU A 61 -0.58 -2.48 6.19
C LEU A 61 0.25 -1.24 6.51
N GLU A 62 1.36 -1.36 7.22
CA GLU A 62 2.20 -0.21 7.55
C GLU A 62 3.04 0.28 6.35
N PHE A 63 3.47 -0.65 5.49
CA PHE A 63 4.43 -0.34 4.43
C PHE A 63 3.94 -0.63 3.00
N SER A 64 2.83 -1.34 2.82
CA SER A 64 2.27 -1.60 1.49
C SER A 64 1.80 -0.32 0.80
N HIS A 65 1.83 -0.33 -0.53
CA HIS A 65 1.29 0.75 -1.38
C HIS A 65 -0.16 1.10 -1.00
N ARG A 66 -1.00 0.09 -0.73
CA ARG A 66 -2.38 0.28 -0.28
C ARG A 66 -2.47 0.88 1.12
N GLY A 67 -1.70 0.36 2.07
CA GLY A 67 -1.65 0.89 3.43
C GLY A 67 -1.22 2.36 3.48
N ARG A 68 -0.18 2.71 2.70
CA ARG A 68 0.28 4.09 2.51
C ARG A 68 -0.80 4.97 1.87
N ALA A 69 -1.47 4.50 0.83
CA ALA A 69 -2.56 5.24 0.18
C ALA A 69 -3.71 5.51 1.17
N MET A 70 -4.09 4.53 1.98
CA MET A 70 -5.13 4.66 3.00
C MET A 70 -4.74 5.67 4.08
N LYS A 71 -3.51 5.57 4.60
CA LYS A 71 -2.97 6.53 5.58
C LYS A 71 -3.00 7.96 5.00
N ASN A 72 -2.53 8.13 3.78
CA ASN A 72 -2.51 9.43 3.10
C ASN A 72 -3.94 9.98 2.90
N LEU A 73 -4.91 9.13 2.54
CA LEU A 73 -6.31 9.54 2.46
C LEU A 73 -6.83 10.02 3.82
N LEU A 74 -6.63 9.24 4.88
CA LEU A 74 -7.06 9.61 6.23
C LEU A 74 -6.42 10.93 6.71
N ASP A 75 -5.16 11.16 6.38
CA ASP A 75 -4.46 12.40 6.74
C ASP A 75 -5.00 13.62 5.99
N ILE A 76 -5.39 13.47 4.72
CA ILE A 76 -6.11 14.52 3.97
C ILE A 76 -7.42 14.85 4.69
N LEU A 77 -8.23 13.83 5.00
CA LEU A 77 -9.53 14.01 5.66
C LEU A 77 -9.43 14.67 7.04
N LYS A 78 -8.41 14.32 7.84
CA LYS A 78 -8.17 14.94 9.15
C LYS A 78 -7.79 16.42 9.03
N LYS A 79 -6.94 16.77 8.06
CA LYS A 79 -6.53 18.16 7.82
C LYS A 79 -7.70 19.02 7.38
N GLU A 80 -8.64 18.47 6.62
CA GLU A 80 -9.87 19.18 6.25
C GLU A 80 -10.77 19.42 7.46
N LYS A 81 -10.96 18.41 8.33
CA LYS A 81 -11.79 18.55 9.54
C LYS A 81 -11.30 19.65 10.48
N GLN A 82 -9.99 19.89 10.57
CA GLN A 82 -9.40 20.91 11.44
C GLN A 82 -9.51 22.34 10.88
N ARG A 83 -9.90 22.50 9.61
CA ARG A 83 -10.07 23.80 8.95
C ARG A 83 -11.50 24.35 9.04
N ILE A 84 -12.41 23.56 9.63
CA ILE A 84 -13.83 23.87 9.88
C ILE A 84 -14.00 24.12 11.38
#